data_AF-A0A8T7BNK0-F1
#
_entry.id   AF-A0A8T7BNK0-F1
#
_cell.length_a   1.000
_cell.length_b   1.000
_cell.length_c   1.000
_cell.angle_alpha   90.00
_cell.angle_beta   90.00
_cell.angle_gamma   90.00
#
_symmetry.space_group_name_H-M   'P 1'
#
loop_
_entity.id
_entity.type
_entity.pdbx_description
1 polymer ?
#
loop_
_entity_poly.entity_id
_entity_poly.type
_entity_poly.pdbx_seq_one_letter_code
_entity_poly.pdbx_strand_id
1 'polypeptide(L)'
;MKTKDIKAWFDSGTPFIWLNAGAVTVSVLLVLGLMLLIAYKGLSHFWPGDIAQFQLTEADGAVITVIGEMIEHETVQRTRLPDYDSRIPQGEELISRTLIKMGNRDFLGLDFRWTLDLAASDIEYPEELIAVERHEWGNLYGYLVALKRNGEVIESGSAAVWDEFQQQIDASHVIHDQIEEIEKDIIGDINYQMERLRLRQRGLERDGNNNSEELQEIVSQQQYLEDEYETYSSQLVVLYEALNQYSFVTRISDGSEVELNLSQVVRAYRPNAMNLMQDLVHYIGKLWEFVSDEPREANTEGGIYPAIFGTVTMVLIMAIMVTPFGVVAAVYLHEYAKQGPLVRIIRIA
;
A
#
# COMPACT_ATOMS: atom_id res chain seq x y z
N MET A 1 -28.26 57.37 -22.54
CA MET A 1 -27.22 57.59 -21.50
C MET A 1 -26.60 56.28 -20.97
N LYS A 2 -26.65 55.14 -21.70
CA LYS A 2 -26.16 53.83 -21.21
C LYS A 2 -24.90 53.29 -21.89
N THR A 3 -24.45 53.87 -23.01
CA THR A 3 -23.35 53.32 -23.84
C THR A 3 -21.97 53.90 -23.52
N LYS A 4 -21.89 55.11 -22.93
CA LYS A 4 -20.62 55.72 -22.51
C LYS A 4 -19.99 55.01 -21.30
N ASP A 5 -20.79 54.46 -20.40
CA ASP A 5 -20.30 53.75 -19.21
C ASP A 5 -19.65 52.40 -19.54
N ILE A 6 -20.16 51.67 -20.54
CA ILE A 6 -19.61 50.36 -20.92
C ILE A 6 -18.22 50.52 -21.55
N LYS A 7 -18.04 51.52 -22.43
CA LYS A 7 -16.74 51.77 -23.06
C LYS A 7 -15.69 52.24 -22.05
N ALA A 8 -16.07 53.14 -21.13
CA ALA A 8 -15.20 53.57 -20.03
C ALA A 8 -14.84 52.42 -19.08
N TRP A 9 -15.77 51.48 -18.83
CA TRP A 9 -15.50 50.29 -18.03
C TRP A 9 -14.50 49.34 -18.71
N PHE A 10 -14.61 49.11 -20.02
CA PHE A 10 -13.60 48.34 -20.76
C PHE A 10 -12.23 49.03 -20.81
N ASP A 11 -12.22 50.34 -21.04
CA ASP A 11 -10.98 51.14 -21.07
C ASP A 11 -10.30 51.20 -19.68
N SER A 12 -11.04 50.97 -18.59
CA SER A 12 -10.50 50.92 -17.22
C SER A 12 -9.72 49.64 -16.88
N GLY A 13 -9.78 48.60 -17.74
CA GLY A 13 -9.13 47.31 -17.48
C GLY A 13 -9.81 46.43 -16.41
N THR A 14 -10.76 46.99 -15.65
CA THR A 14 -11.55 46.29 -14.63
C THR A 14 -12.16 44.96 -15.09
N PRO A 15 -12.75 44.82 -16.30
CA PRO A 15 -13.30 43.54 -16.76
C PRO A 15 -12.25 42.42 -16.82
N PHE A 16 -11.02 42.74 -17.21
CA PHE A 16 -9.94 41.77 -17.32
C PHE A 16 -9.44 41.33 -15.94
N ILE A 17 -9.49 42.21 -14.93
CA ILE A 17 -9.20 41.87 -13.54
C ILE A 17 -10.23 40.85 -13.03
N TRP A 18 -11.53 41.10 -13.27
CA TRP A 18 -12.59 40.18 -12.88
C TRP A 18 -12.54 38.85 -13.65
N LEU A 19 -12.20 38.89 -14.94
CA LEU A 19 -11.98 37.70 -15.74
C LEU A 19 -10.83 36.86 -15.19
N ASN A 20 -9.68 37.47 -14.89
CA ASN A 20 -8.52 36.77 -14.33
C ASN A 20 -8.80 36.25 -12.93
N ALA A 21 -9.42 37.05 -12.06
CA ALA A 21 -9.84 36.61 -10.73
C ALA A 21 -10.84 35.44 -10.80
N GLY A 22 -11.80 35.51 -11.73
CA GLY A 22 -12.74 34.43 -12.01
C GLY A 22 -12.04 33.17 -12.52
N ALA A 23 -11.11 33.30 -13.48
CA ALA A 23 -10.35 32.19 -14.03
C ALA A 23 -9.46 31.51 -12.97
N VAL A 24 -8.78 32.28 -12.11
CA VAL A 24 -8.00 31.77 -10.98
C VAL A 24 -8.90 31.04 -9.99
N THR A 25 -10.05 31.63 -9.64
CA THR A 25 -11.02 30.99 -8.73
C THR A 25 -11.51 29.65 -9.30
N VAL A 26 -11.88 29.61 -10.57
CA VAL A 26 -12.29 28.36 -11.25
C VAL A 26 -11.15 27.35 -11.26
N SER A 27 -9.92 27.78 -11.53
CA SER A 27 -8.75 26.89 -11.54
C SER A 27 -8.50 26.28 -10.17
N VAL A 28 -8.56 27.09 -9.11
CA VAL A 28 -8.40 26.62 -7.72
C VAL A 28 -9.53 25.65 -7.35
N LEU A 29 -10.79 25.95 -7.70
CA LEU A 29 -11.92 25.07 -7.47
C LEU A 29 -11.79 23.74 -8.22
N LEU A 30 -11.30 23.76 -9.47
CA LEU A 30 -11.06 22.55 -10.25
C LEU A 30 -9.96 21.69 -9.62
N VAL A 31 -8.85 22.30 -9.19
CA VAL A 31 -7.77 21.58 -8.51
C VAL A 31 -8.26 20.98 -7.20
N LEU A 32 -8.95 21.75 -6.36
CA LEU A 32 -9.54 21.25 -5.12
C LEU A 32 -10.58 20.14 -5.39
N GLY A 33 -11.43 20.32 -6.40
CA GLY A 33 -12.42 19.32 -6.79
C GLY A 33 -11.78 18.01 -7.25
N LEU A 34 -10.71 18.10 -8.06
CA LEU A 34 -9.94 16.93 -8.48
C LEU A 34 -9.25 16.25 -7.29
N MET A 35 -8.63 17.03 -6.40
CA MET A 35 -8.00 16.49 -5.19
C MET A 35 -9.01 15.78 -4.29
N LEU A 36 -10.20 16.35 -4.09
CA LEU A 36 -11.27 15.74 -3.32
C LEU A 36 -11.81 14.46 -3.98
N LEU A 37 -11.93 14.44 -5.31
CA LEU A 37 -12.33 13.25 -6.06
C LEU A 37 -11.32 12.11 -5.89
N ILE A 38 -10.03 12.42 -6.03
CA ILE A 38 -8.94 11.46 -5.82
C ILE A 38 -8.94 10.96 -4.37
N ALA A 39 -9.08 11.87 -3.40
CA ALA A 39 -9.16 11.52 -1.99
C ALA A 39 -10.35 10.62 -1.70
N TYR A 40 -11.54 10.92 -2.22
CA TYR A 40 -12.72 10.09 -2.04
C TYR A 40 -12.54 8.69 -2.62
N LYS A 41 -12.01 8.59 -3.85
CA LYS A 41 -11.76 7.31 -4.53
C LYS A 41 -10.64 6.49 -3.88
N GLY A 42 -9.61 7.15 -3.35
CA GLY A 42 -8.48 6.48 -2.69
C GLY A 42 -8.80 6.07 -1.25
N LEU A 43 -9.40 6.96 -0.46
CA LEU A 43 -9.69 6.71 0.95
C LEU A 43 -10.70 5.58 1.14
N SER A 44 -11.68 5.43 0.25
CA SER A 44 -12.65 4.32 0.33
C SER A 44 -11.99 2.94 0.27
N HIS A 45 -10.77 2.83 -0.27
CA HIS A 45 -10.05 1.56 -0.37
C HIS A 45 -9.60 1.00 0.99
N PHE A 46 -9.36 1.85 1.99
CA PHE A 46 -8.91 1.42 3.32
C PHE A 46 -10.05 0.99 4.24
N TRP A 47 -11.30 1.17 3.81
CA TRP A 47 -12.46 0.76 4.58
C TRP A 47 -12.57 -0.77 4.57
N PRO A 48 -12.72 -1.43 5.74
CA PRO A 48 -12.93 -2.87 5.78
C PRO A 48 -14.31 -3.20 5.19
N GLY A 49 -14.33 -3.71 3.96
CA GLY A 49 -15.57 -4.14 3.31
C GLY A 49 -16.11 -5.44 3.91
N ASP A 50 -17.43 -5.54 4.01
CA ASP A 50 -18.10 -6.79 4.39
C ASP A 50 -17.80 -7.88 3.36
N ILE A 51 -17.63 -9.11 3.83
CA ILE A 51 -17.39 -10.28 2.98
C ILE A 51 -18.71 -11.03 2.81
N ALA A 52 -19.16 -11.14 1.58
CA ALA A 52 -20.33 -11.92 1.26
C ALA A 52 -19.96 -13.38 0.98
N GLN A 53 -20.82 -14.31 1.40
CA GLN A 53 -20.90 -15.66 0.87
C GLN A 53 -22.20 -15.80 0.09
N PHE A 54 -22.15 -16.33 -1.13
CA PHE A 54 -23.33 -16.50 -1.96
C PHE A 54 -23.17 -17.63 -2.99
N GLN A 55 -24.28 -18.09 -3.54
CA GLN A 55 -24.31 -19.05 -4.63
C GLN A 55 -24.38 -18.33 -5.98
N LEU A 56 -23.47 -18.69 -6.89
CA LEU A 56 -23.42 -18.17 -8.25
C LEU A 56 -23.79 -19.27 -9.25
N THR A 57 -24.80 -19.00 -10.06
CA THR A 57 -25.13 -19.86 -11.20
C THR A 57 -24.25 -19.50 -12.40
N GLU A 58 -23.52 -20.47 -12.93
CA GLU A 58 -22.65 -20.34 -14.10
C GLU A 58 -23.43 -20.42 -15.42
N ALA A 59 -22.78 -20.03 -16.52
CA ALA A 59 -23.40 -20.06 -17.85
C ALA A 59 -23.79 -21.47 -18.31
N ASP A 60 -23.09 -22.51 -17.82
CA ASP A 60 -23.39 -23.92 -18.05
C ASP A 60 -24.46 -24.49 -17.09
N GLY A 61 -24.96 -23.67 -16.16
CA GLY A 61 -25.94 -24.03 -15.15
C GLY A 61 -25.36 -24.67 -13.88
N ALA A 62 -24.03 -24.82 -13.77
CA ALA A 62 -23.41 -25.22 -12.51
C ALA A 62 -23.62 -24.14 -11.44
N VAL A 63 -23.82 -24.57 -10.19
CA VAL A 63 -23.92 -23.64 -9.05
C VAL A 63 -22.66 -23.78 -8.22
N ILE A 64 -21.95 -22.68 -8.02
CA ILE A 64 -20.73 -22.62 -7.20
C ILE A 64 -20.94 -21.69 -6.01
N THR A 65 -20.22 -21.95 -4.92
CA THR A 65 -20.16 -21.02 -3.78
C THR A 65 -19.04 -20.02 -4.01
N VAL A 66 -19.32 -18.75 -3.79
CA VAL A 66 -18.36 -17.65 -3.89
C VAL A 66 -18.30 -16.96 -2.53
N ILE A 67 -17.08 -16.65 -2.10
CA ILE A 67 -16.79 -15.82 -0.93
C ILE A 67 -15.97 -14.64 -1.44
N GLY A 68 -16.34 -13.42 -1.07
CA GLY A 68 -15.59 -12.23 -1.46
C GLY A 68 -16.25 -10.91 -1.13
N GLU A 69 -15.50 -9.83 -1.32
CA GLU A 69 -15.96 -8.45 -1.15
C GLU A 69 -16.64 -7.95 -2.43
N MET A 70 -17.79 -7.30 -2.29
CA MET A 70 -18.47 -6.63 -3.40
C MET A 70 -17.92 -5.21 -3.56
N ILE A 71 -17.06 -4.99 -4.56
CA ILE A 71 -16.27 -3.75 -4.68
C ILE A 71 -16.93 -2.71 -5.57
N GLU A 72 -17.48 -3.15 -6.70
CA GLU A 72 -17.99 -2.24 -7.72
C GLU A 72 -19.28 -2.78 -8.33
N HIS A 73 -20.30 -1.93 -8.39
CA HIS A 73 -21.56 -2.21 -9.05
C HIS A 73 -21.66 -1.37 -10.33
N GLU A 74 -21.90 -2.02 -11.46
CA GLU A 74 -22.03 -1.36 -12.77
C GLU A 74 -23.28 -1.85 -13.51
N THR A 75 -23.99 -0.93 -14.16
CA THR A 75 -25.04 -1.27 -15.12
C THR A 75 -24.50 -1.10 -16.54
N VAL A 76 -24.46 -2.21 -17.29
CA VAL A 76 -23.93 -2.25 -18.66
C VAL A 76 -25.02 -2.53 -19.68
N GLN A 77 -24.81 -2.07 -20.92
CA GLN A 77 -25.68 -2.46 -22.03
C GLN A 77 -25.50 -3.95 -22.35
N ARG A 78 -26.59 -4.64 -22.68
CA ARG A 78 -26.59 -6.06 -23.05
C ARG A 78 -25.57 -6.38 -24.16
N THR A 79 -25.36 -5.47 -25.12
CA THR A 79 -24.39 -5.61 -26.22
C THR A 79 -22.93 -5.74 -25.79
N ARG A 80 -22.59 -5.37 -24.54
CA ARG A 80 -21.25 -5.54 -23.98
C ARG A 80 -21.04 -6.91 -23.32
N LEU A 81 -22.09 -7.70 -23.19
CA LEU A 81 -22.06 -9.02 -22.58
C LEU A 81 -22.08 -10.11 -23.67
N PRO A 82 -21.52 -11.30 -23.41
CA PRO A 82 -21.56 -12.39 -24.37
C PRO A 82 -23.00 -12.85 -24.65
N ASP A 83 -23.42 -12.84 -25.92
CA ASP A 83 -24.80 -13.17 -26.33
C ASP A 83 -25.24 -14.60 -25.97
N TYR A 84 -24.29 -15.50 -25.72
CA TYR A 84 -24.54 -16.91 -25.37
C TYR A 84 -24.77 -17.14 -23.87
N ASP A 85 -24.66 -16.10 -23.03
CA ASP A 85 -24.89 -16.23 -21.61
C ASP A 85 -26.39 -16.39 -21.31
N SER A 86 -26.79 -17.62 -20.98
CA SER A 86 -28.16 -18.05 -20.70
C SER A 86 -28.80 -17.33 -19.51
N ARG A 87 -28.01 -16.65 -18.68
CA ARG A 87 -28.43 -15.93 -17.48
C ARG A 87 -28.96 -14.53 -17.77
N ILE A 88 -28.77 -14.00 -18.97
CA ILE A 88 -29.18 -12.64 -19.34
C ILE A 88 -30.65 -12.64 -19.82
N PRO A 89 -31.60 -12.00 -19.10
CA PRO A 89 -33.02 -12.02 -19.46
C PRO A 89 -33.31 -11.52 -20.87
N GLN A 90 -34.24 -12.17 -21.56
CA GLN A 90 -34.72 -11.69 -22.86
C GLN A 90 -35.60 -10.46 -22.66
N GLY A 91 -35.19 -9.32 -23.22
CA GLY A 91 -35.94 -8.06 -23.18
C GLY A 91 -35.36 -6.96 -22.28
N GLU A 92 -34.33 -7.26 -21.49
CA GLU A 92 -33.60 -6.24 -20.73
C GLU A 92 -32.39 -5.72 -21.51
N GLU A 93 -32.38 -4.41 -21.79
CA GLU A 93 -31.27 -3.74 -22.48
C GLU A 93 -30.13 -3.35 -21.53
N LEU A 94 -30.45 -3.18 -20.25
CA LEU A 94 -29.51 -2.79 -19.19
C LEU A 94 -29.40 -3.91 -18.17
N ILE A 95 -28.18 -4.36 -17.93
CA ILE A 95 -27.87 -5.50 -17.07
C ILE A 95 -26.93 -5.05 -15.98
N SER A 96 -27.26 -5.37 -14.73
CA SER A 96 -26.43 -5.05 -13.57
C SER A 96 -25.45 -6.18 -13.28
N ARG A 97 -24.21 -5.80 -12.98
CA ARG A 97 -23.13 -6.70 -12.63
C ARG A 97 -22.32 -6.12 -11.47
N THR A 98 -21.75 -7.03 -10.69
CA THR A 98 -20.92 -6.70 -9.54
C THR A 98 -19.53 -7.31 -9.70
N LEU A 99 -18.50 -6.50 -9.46
CA LEU A 99 -17.11 -6.93 -9.35
C LEU A 99 -16.87 -7.43 -7.93
N ILE A 100 -16.50 -8.70 -7.84
CA ILE A 100 -16.22 -9.39 -6.59
C ILE A 100 -14.71 -9.57 -6.48
N LYS A 101 -14.13 -9.22 -5.33
CA LYS A 101 -12.78 -9.63 -4.96
C LYS A 101 -12.87 -10.91 -4.16
N MET A 102 -12.50 -12.01 -4.80
CA MET A 102 -12.58 -13.36 -4.22
C MET A 102 -11.33 -13.72 -3.41
N GLY A 103 -10.23 -12.97 -3.59
CA GLY A 103 -8.94 -13.31 -3.00
C GLY A 103 -8.47 -14.71 -3.40
N ASN A 104 -7.67 -15.35 -2.55
CA ASN A 104 -7.24 -16.76 -2.70
C ASN A 104 -6.58 -17.06 -4.07
N ARG A 105 -5.85 -16.08 -4.65
CA ARG A 105 -5.28 -16.17 -6.01
C ARG A 105 -4.50 -17.45 -6.28
N ASP A 106 -3.75 -17.88 -5.28
CA ASP A 106 -2.88 -19.04 -5.28
C ASP A 106 -3.65 -20.36 -5.39
N PHE A 107 -4.90 -20.40 -4.92
CA PHE A 107 -5.75 -21.59 -4.95
C PHE A 107 -6.80 -21.55 -6.06
N LEU A 108 -7.43 -20.39 -6.29
CA LEU A 108 -8.53 -20.22 -7.24
C LEU A 108 -8.08 -19.69 -8.61
N GLY A 109 -6.86 -19.15 -8.71
CA GLY A 109 -6.28 -18.60 -9.94
C GLY A 109 -6.81 -17.21 -10.37
N LEU A 110 -7.78 -16.65 -9.65
CA LEU A 110 -8.45 -15.38 -9.97
C LEU A 110 -8.68 -14.57 -8.70
N ASP A 111 -8.18 -13.33 -8.65
CA ASP A 111 -8.44 -12.40 -7.53
C ASP A 111 -9.79 -11.69 -7.65
N PHE A 112 -10.20 -11.40 -8.88
CA PHE A 112 -11.36 -10.59 -9.18
C PHE A 112 -12.23 -11.27 -10.22
N ARG A 113 -13.55 -11.13 -10.04
CA ARG A 113 -14.52 -11.70 -10.95
C ARG A 113 -15.74 -10.80 -11.10
N TRP A 114 -16.10 -10.49 -12.34
CA TRP A 114 -17.41 -9.92 -12.65
C TRP A 114 -18.48 -11.00 -12.59
N THR A 115 -19.56 -10.71 -11.87
CA THR A 115 -20.73 -11.58 -11.73
C THR A 115 -21.98 -10.81 -12.11
N LEU A 116 -22.94 -11.48 -12.74
CA LEU A 116 -24.25 -10.88 -13.01
C LEU A 116 -25.07 -10.93 -11.73
N ASP A 117 -25.69 -9.83 -11.35
CA ASP A 117 -26.44 -9.76 -10.09
C ASP A 117 -27.61 -10.76 -10.07
N LEU A 118 -28.22 -11.01 -11.24
CA LEU A 118 -29.29 -11.99 -11.43
C LEU A 118 -28.84 -13.45 -11.28
N ALA A 119 -27.53 -13.71 -11.39
CA ALA A 119 -26.96 -15.04 -11.25
C ALA A 119 -26.55 -15.35 -9.80
N ALA A 120 -26.52 -14.32 -8.93
CA ALA A 120 -26.20 -14.45 -7.53
C ALA A 120 -27.47 -14.70 -6.71
N SER A 121 -27.39 -15.63 -5.77
CA SER A 121 -28.49 -16.02 -4.88
C SER A 121 -27.93 -16.37 -3.49
N ASP A 122 -28.80 -16.38 -2.47
CA ASP A 122 -28.44 -16.71 -1.09
C ASP A 122 -27.25 -15.89 -0.56
N ILE A 123 -27.30 -14.57 -0.75
CA ILE A 123 -26.27 -13.65 -0.28
C ILE A 123 -26.36 -13.51 1.25
N GLU A 124 -25.31 -13.95 1.92
CA GLU A 124 -25.16 -13.91 3.37
C GLU A 124 -23.86 -13.20 3.76
N TYR A 125 -23.82 -12.63 4.97
CA TYR A 125 -22.63 -12.03 5.56
C TYR A 125 -22.29 -12.71 6.91
N PRO A 126 -21.75 -13.93 6.89
CA PRO A 126 -21.43 -14.66 8.12
C PRO A 126 -20.39 -13.96 8.99
N GLU A 127 -20.62 -13.87 10.30
CA GLU A 127 -19.70 -13.24 11.26
C GLU A 127 -18.38 -14.03 11.42
N GLU A 128 -18.38 -15.33 11.11
CA GLU A 128 -17.21 -16.20 11.22
C GLU A 128 -16.23 -16.09 10.04
N LEU A 129 -16.61 -15.41 8.96
CA LEU A 129 -15.72 -15.20 7.82
C LEU A 129 -14.53 -14.33 8.22
N ILE A 130 -13.34 -14.80 7.87
CA ILE A 130 -12.09 -14.10 8.12
C ILE A 130 -11.56 -13.52 6.81
N ALA A 131 -10.99 -12.32 6.92
CA ALA A 131 -10.02 -11.79 5.98
C ALA A 131 -8.62 -11.98 6.57
N VAL A 132 -7.74 -12.66 5.85
CA VAL A 132 -6.33 -12.78 6.20
C VAL A 132 -5.52 -12.07 5.12
N GLU A 133 -4.95 -10.93 5.48
CA GLU A 133 -3.99 -10.25 4.62
C GLU A 133 -2.64 -10.92 4.75
N ARG A 134 -1.98 -11.13 3.62
CA ARG A 134 -0.73 -11.86 3.53
C ARG A 134 0.37 -10.98 2.96
N HIS A 135 1.62 -11.34 3.21
CA HIS A 135 2.77 -10.68 2.60
C HIS A 135 2.86 -10.95 1.09
N GLU A 136 2.29 -12.07 0.65
CA GLU A 136 2.24 -12.50 -0.74
C GLU A 136 0.83 -13.00 -1.11
N TRP A 137 0.46 -12.86 -2.39
CA TRP A 137 -0.79 -13.36 -2.98
C TRP A 137 -2.07 -12.71 -2.43
N GLY A 138 -1.93 -11.51 -1.87
CA GLY A 138 -3.01 -10.70 -1.32
C GLY A 138 -3.91 -11.42 -0.29
N ASN A 139 -5.15 -10.94 -0.18
CA ASN A 139 -6.09 -11.41 0.82
C ASN A 139 -6.53 -12.86 0.60
N LEU A 140 -6.61 -13.58 1.72
CA LEU A 140 -7.31 -14.85 1.83
C LEU A 140 -8.65 -14.67 2.53
N TYR A 141 -9.71 -15.23 1.95
CA TYR A 141 -11.04 -15.26 2.54
C TYR A 141 -11.50 -16.70 2.78
N GLY A 142 -12.09 -16.95 3.95
CA GLY A 142 -12.63 -18.26 4.30
C GLY A 142 -13.01 -18.37 5.78
N TYR A 143 -13.09 -19.61 6.27
CA TYR A 143 -13.41 -19.94 7.66
C TYR A 143 -12.22 -20.57 8.37
N LEU A 144 -11.81 -20.00 9.50
CA LEU A 144 -10.77 -20.59 10.33
C LEU A 144 -11.23 -21.95 10.88
N VAL A 145 -10.48 -23.00 10.59
CA VAL A 145 -10.80 -24.37 11.02
C VAL A 145 -9.96 -24.79 12.22
N ALA A 146 -8.65 -24.57 12.13
CA ALA A 146 -7.69 -25.02 13.13
C ALA A 146 -6.41 -24.18 13.15
N LEU A 147 -5.77 -24.16 14.32
CA LEU A 147 -4.42 -23.66 14.50
C LEU A 147 -3.50 -24.83 14.81
N LYS A 148 -2.31 -24.84 14.20
CA LYS A 148 -1.31 -25.89 14.33
C LYS A 148 0.02 -25.33 14.80
N ARG A 149 0.77 -26.18 15.50
CA ARG A 149 2.17 -25.98 15.84
C ARG A 149 2.97 -27.22 15.54
N ASN A 150 4.05 -27.06 14.79
CA ASN A 150 4.89 -28.17 14.31
C ASN A 150 4.06 -29.27 13.62
N GLY A 151 3.01 -28.87 12.89
CA GLY A 151 2.09 -29.78 12.20
C GLY A 151 1.01 -30.43 13.07
N GLU A 152 1.05 -30.26 14.40
CA GLU A 152 0.04 -30.78 15.32
C GLU A 152 -1.04 -29.72 15.60
N VAL A 153 -2.30 -30.14 15.59
CA VAL A 153 -3.44 -29.23 15.88
C VAL A 153 -3.42 -28.87 17.37
N ILE A 154 -3.30 -27.58 17.68
CA ILE A 154 -3.38 -27.04 19.04
C ILE A 154 -4.84 -26.79 19.42
N GLU A 155 -5.60 -26.16 18.53
CA GLU A 155 -6.96 -25.70 18.78
C GLU A 155 -7.79 -25.83 17.50
N SER A 156 -9.06 -26.25 17.61
CA SER A 156 -9.94 -26.44 16.44
C SER A 156 -11.42 -26.28 16.79
N GLY A 157 -12.22 -25.80 15.83
CA GLY A 157 -13.69 -25.87 15.88
C GLY A 157 -14.39 -25.07 16.99
N SER A 158 -13.71 -24.12 17.63
CA SER A 158 -14.25 -23.31 18.74
C SER A 158 -13.99 -21.82 18.52
N ALA A 159 -14.74 -20.95 19.20
CA ALA A 159 -14.45 -19.50 19.21
C ALA A 159 -13.05 -19.19 19.79
N ALA A 160 -12.50 -20.10 20.61
CA ALA A 160 -11.16 -19.96 21.18
C ALA A 160 -10.05 -20.09 20.13
N VAL A 161 -10.30 -20.76 18.99
CA VAL A 161 -9.35 -20.85 17.87
C VAL A 161 -8.99 -19.45 17.36
N TRP A 162 -9.97 -18.55 17.31
CA TRP A 162 -9.74 -17.19 16.81
C TRP A 162 -8.86 -16.38 17.77
N ASP A 163 -9.14 -16.43 19.07
CA ASP A 163 -8.40 -15.64 20.05
C ASP A 163 -6.93 -16.10 20.12
N GLU A 164 -6.70 -17.41 20.09
CA GLU A 164 -5.34 -17.97 20.00
C GLU A 164 -4.66 -17.59 18.67
N PHE A 165 -5.38 -17.66 17.55
CA PHE A 165 -4.85 -17.26 16.24
C PHE A 165 -4.42 -15.80 16.21
N GLN A 166 -5.22 -14.87 16.75
CA GLN A 166 -4.84 -13.46 16.89
C GLN A 166 -3.60 -13.30 17.77
N GLN A 167 -3.54 -13.99 18.91
CA GLN A 167 -2.38 -13.96 19.79
C GLN A 167 -1.10 -14.45 19.11
N GLN A 168 -1.19 -15.49 18.28
CA GLN A 168 -0.03 -16.00 17.56
C GLN A 168 0.38 -15.10 16.37
N ILE A 169 -0.56 -14.37 15.75
CA ILE A 169 -0.24 -13.31 14.77
C ILE A 169 0.55 -12.20 15.46
N ASP A 170 0.06 -11.68 16.59
CA ASP A 170 0.75 -10.64 17.36
C ASP A 170 2.17 -11.10 17.79
N ALA A 171 2.31 -12.35 18.23
CA ALA A 171 3.61 -12.92 18.57
C ALA A 171 4.53 -13.05 17.34
N SER A 172 3.97 -13.37 16.16
CA SER A 172 4.71 -13.46 14.91
C SER A 172 5.21 -12.08 14.46
N HIS A 173 4.45 -11.01 14.66
CA HIS A 173 4.90 -9.64 14.38
C HIS A 173 6.10 -9.25 15.24
N VAL A 174 6.10 -9.58 16.54
CA VAL A 174 7.26 -9.31 17.40
C VAL A 174 8.52 -10.03 16.92
N ILE A 175 8.37 -11.28 16.45
CA ILE A 175 9.49 -12.04 15.89
C ILE A 175 9.95 -11.41 14.56
N HIS A 176 9.01 -10.97 13.72
CA HIS A 176 9.32 -10.30 12.46
C HIS A 176 10.09 -8.99 12.68
N ASP A 177 9.66 -8.16 13.63
CA ASP A 177 10.34 -6.91 13.99
C ASP A 177 11.78 -7.18 14.46
N GLN A 178 11.99 -8.25 15.25
CA GLN A 178 13.32 -8.67 15.70
C GLN A 178 14.21 -9.15 14.54
N ILE A 179 13.63 -9.89 13.60
CA ILE A 179 14.34 -10.32 12.39
C ILE A 179 14.75 -9.08 11.58
N GLU A 180 13.82 -8.13 11.37
CA GLU A 180 14.09 -6.92 10.61
C GLU A 180 15.18 -6.05 11.27
N GLU A 181 15.14 -5.84 12.59
CA GLU A 181 16.18 -5.12 13.34
C GLU A 181 17.56 -5.78 13.16
N ILE A 182 17.62 -7.11 13.29
CA ILE A 182 18.89 -7.82 13.13
C ILE A 182 19.41 -7.75 11.69
N GLU A 183 18.55 -7.96 10.69
CA GLU A 183 18.95 -8.01 9.29
C GLU A 183 19.28 -6.63 8.71
N LYS A 184 18.40 -5.64 8.89
CA LYS A 184 18.53 -4.32 8.28
C LYS A 184 19.48 -3.42 9.05
N ASP A 185 19.36 -3.38 10.38
CA ASP A 185 20.12 -2.43 11.19
C ASP A 185 21.46 -3.03 11.63
N ILE A 186 21.43 -4.14 12.39
CA ILE A 186 22.62 -4.68 13.03
C ILE A 186 23.60 -5.28 12.01
N ILE A 187 23.13 -6.27 11.23
CA ILE A 187 23.96 -6.91 10.19
C ILE A 187 24.29 -5.93 9.08
N GLY A 188 23.36 -5.01 8.75
CA GLY A 188 23.62 -3.91 7.83
C GLY A 188 24.83 -3.06 8.24
N ASP A 189 24.87 -2.63 9.51
CA ASP A 189 25.97 -1.85 10.08
C ASP A 189 27.28 -2.65 10.16
N ILE A 190 27.22 -3.93 10.54
CA ILE A 190 28.39 -4.81 10.54
C ILE A 190 28.99 -4.90 9.13
N ASN A 191 28.16 -5.16 8.11
CA ASN A 191 28.59 -5.25 6.72
C ASN A 191 29.22 -3.94 6.22
N TYR A 192 28.62 -2.80 6.57
CA TYR A 192 29.17 -1.49 6.25
C TYR A 192 30.57 -1.29 6.86
N GLN A 193 30.75 -1.66 8.13
CA GLN A 193 32.02 -1.54 8.83
C GLN A 193 33.08 -2.49 8.24
N MET A 194 32.71 -3.74 7.95
CA MET A 194 33.59 -4.71 7.31
C MET A 194 34.08 -4.21 5.94
N GLU A 195 33.18 -3.65 5.11
CA GLU A 195 33.58 -3.12 3.80
C GLU A 195 34.53 -1.92 3.94
N ARG A 196 34.31 -1.04 4.93
CA ARG A 196 35.22 0.07 5.23
C ARG A 196 36.61 -0.41 5.64
N LEU A 197 36.69 -1.44 6.48
CA LEU A 197 37.96 -2.05 6.90
C LEU A 197 38.68 -2.71 5.72
N ARG A 198 37.94 -3.44 4.87
CA ARG A 198 38.45 -4.04 3.64
C ARG A 198 39.04 -3.01 2.68
N LEU A 199 38.37 -1.87 2.50
CA LEU A 199 38.89 -0.77 1.67
C LEU A 199 40.16 -0.17 2.27
N ARG A 200 40.22 0.00 3.60
CA ARG A 200 41.42 0.49 4.29
C ARG A 200 42.60 -0.48 4.14
N GLN A 201 42.36 -1.77 4.32
CA GLN A 201 43.36 -2.82 4.11
C GLN A 201 43.91 -2.77 2.68
N ARG A 202 43.04 -2.71 1.66
CA ARG A 202 43.46 -2.60 0.25
C ARG A 202 44.27 -1.34 -0.03
N GLY A 203 43.98 -0.23 0.67
CA GLY A 203 44.78 0.98 0.61
C GLY A 203 46.22 0.76 1.12
N LEU A 204 46.37 0.12 2.28
CA LEU A 204 47.68 -0.20 2.86
C LEU A 204 48.48 -1.18 2.00
N GLU A 205 47.83 -2.21 1.45
CA GLU A 205 48.46 -3.18 0.54
C GLU A 205 48.99 -2.51 -0.73
N ARG A 206 48.21 -1.59 -1.31
CA ARG A 206 48.63 -0.80 -2.48
C ARG A 206 49.83 0.07 -2.17
N ASP A 207 49.88 0.65 -0.98
CA ASP A 207 50.94 1.55 -0.55
C ASP A 207 52.19 0.77 -0.04
N GLY A 208 52.16 -0.57 -0.11
CA GLY A 208 53.28 -1.46 0.24
C GLY A 208 53.48 -1.67 1.75
N ASN A 209 52.50 -1.27 2.57
CA ASN A 209 52.60 -1.27 4.03
C ASN A 209 52.05 -2.57 4.67
N ASN A 210 52.61 -3.70 4.25
CA ASN A 210 52.08 -5.05 4.51
C ASN A 210 52.35 -5.62 5.91
N ASN A 211 53.03 -4.88 6.79
CA ASN A 211 53.42 -5.35 8.12
C ASN A 211 53.26 -4.26 9.19
N SER A 212 52.31 -3.34 8.97
CA SER A 212 52.01 -2.25 9.89
C SER A 212 51.23 -2.73 11.11
N GLU A 213 51.42 -2.05 12.24
CA GLU A 213 50.52 -2.15 13.41
C GLU A 213 49.05 -1.86 12.99
N GLU A 214 48.84 -0.95 12.03
CA GLU A 214 47.53 -0.66 11.46
C GLU A 214 46.88 -1.89 10.78
N LEU A 215 47.66 -2.74 10.10
CA LEU A 215 47.13 -3.95 9.49
C LEU A 215 46.70 -4.96 10.56
N GLN A 216 47.46 -5.08 11.65
CA GLN A 216 47.09 -5.94 12.78
C GLN A 216 45.83 -5.46 13.48
N GLU A 217 45.66 -4.14 13.65
CA GLU A 217 44.44 -3.53 14.18
C GLU A 217 43.23 -3.85 13.29
N ILE A 218 43.36 -3.69 11.96
CA ILE A 218 42.29 -3.99 11.00
C ILE A 218 41.87 -5.47 11.09
N VAL A 219 42.84 -6.39 11.11
CA VAL A 219 42.55 -7.83 11.22
C VAL A 219 41.83 -8.13 12.54
N SER A 220 42.23 -7.51 13.65
CA SER A 220 41.56 -7.71 14.94
C SER A 220 40.12 -7.19 14.95
N GLN A 221 39.86 -6.04 14.29
CA GLN A 221 38.51 -5.48 14.16
C GLN A 221 37.63 -6.31 13.23
N GLN A 222 38.19 -6.82 12.13
CA GLN A 222 37.49 -7.75 11.24
C GLN A 222 37.06 -9.01 11.98
N GLN A 223 37.96 -9.62 12.76
CA GLN A 223 37.62 -10.81 13.55
C GLN A 223 36.51 -10.54 14.56
N TYR A 224 36.57 -9.40 15.26
CA TYR A 224 35.52 -9.00 16.19
C TYR A 224 34.15 -8.86 15.51
N LEU A 225 34.10 -8.21 14.35
CA LEU A 225 32.86 -8.03 13.57
C LEU A 225 32.33 -9.36 13.01
N GLU A 226 33.22 -10.28 12.61
CA GLU A 226 32.84 -11.63 12.17
C GLU A 226 32.21 -12.42 13.33
N ASP A 227 32.81 -12.36 14.53
CA ASP A 227 32.27 -13.03 15.72
C ASP A 227 30.88 -12.47 16.11
N GLU A 228 30.67 -11.15 16.00
CA GLU A 228 29.35 -10.53 16.18
C GLU A 228 28.35 -10.98 15.11
N TYR A 229 28.76 -11.00 13.84
CA TYR A 229 27.93 -11.45 12.73
C TYR A 229 27.46 -12.91 12.93
N GLU A 230 28.36 -13.81 13.32
CA GLU A 230 28.02 -15.21 13.60
C GLU A 230 27.02 -15.34 14.76
N THR A 231 27.16 -14.50 15.78
CA THR A 231 26.25 -14.45 16.93
C THR A 231 24.83 -14.06 16.49
N TYR A 232 24.68 -12.99 15.73
CA TYR A 232 23.37 -12.53 15.24
C TYR A 232 22.79 -13.48 14.18
N SER A 233 23.62 -14.05 13.31
CA SER A 233 23.19 -15.07 12.35
C SER A 233 22.59 -16.29 13.06
N SER A 234 23.19 -16.71 14.18
CA SER A 234 22.67 -17.81 14.99
C SER A 234 21.33 -17.45 15.67
N GLN A 235 21.16 -16.19 16.09
CA GLN A 235 19.88 -15.71 16.63
C GLN A 235 18.79 -15.71 15.56
N LEU A 236 19.10 -15.26 14.33
CA LEU A 236 18.16 -15.30 13.20
C LEU A 236 17.64 -16.70 12.93
N VAL A 237 18.50 -17.73 12.95
CA VAL A 237 18.07 -19.12 12.77
C VAL A 237 17.00 -19.51 13.79
N VAL A 238 17.20 -19.18 15.07
CA VAL A 238 16.23 -19.47 16.14
C VAL A 238 14.92 -18.70 15.94
N LEU A 239 14.99 -17.44 15.53
CA LEU A 239 13.81 -16.62 15.26
C LEU A 239 13.00 -17.17 14.07
N TYR A 240 13.66 -17.55 12.98
CA TYR A 240 13.00 -18.16 11.83
C TYR A 240 12.38 -19.52 12.16
N GLU A 241 13.04 -20.35 12.97
CA GLU A 241 12.44 -21.59 13.48
C GLU A 241 11.19 -21.30 14.31
N ALA A 242 11.24 -20.30 15.19
CA ALA A 242 10.10 -19.89 16.00
C ALA A 242 8.95 -19.31 15.16
N LEU A 243 9.25 -18.59 14.08
CA LEU A 243 8.25 -18.01 13.18
C LEU A 243 7.55 -19.08 12.33
N ASN A 244 8.30 -20.09 11.87
CA ASN A 244 7.80 -21.15 10.99
C ASN A 244 7.14 -22.32 11.73
N GLN A 245 7.12 -22.31 13.07
CA GLN A 245 6.50 -23.38 13.85
C GLN A 245 4.96 -23.37 13.78
N TYR A 246 4.34 -22.22 13.50
CA TYR A 246 2.89 -22.06 13.54
C TYR A 246 2.28 -21.97 12.15
N SER A 247 1.21 -22.73 11.95
CA SER A 247 0.39 -22.71 10.74
C SER A 247 -1.09 -22.72 11.10
N PHE A 248 -1.95 -22.26 10.19
CA PHE A 248 -3.39 -22.27 10.36
C PHE A 248 -4.05 -22.94 9.16
N VAL A 249 -5.22 -23.54 9.41
CA VAL A 249 -6.05 -24.19 8.40
C VAL A 249 -7.30 -23.36 8.19
N THR A 250 -7.55 -22.99 6.94
CA THR A 250 -8.75 -22.26 6.54
C THR A 250 -9.52 -23.03 5.49
N ARG A 251 -10.85 -23.06 5.62
CA ARG A 251 -11.74 -23.57 4.59
C ARG A 251 -12.13 -22.44 3.65
N ILE A 252 -11.83 -22.60 2.36
CA ILE A 252 -12.12 -21.59 1.33
C ILE A 252 -13.46 -21.89 0.62
N SER A 253 -13.84 -21.05 -0.36
CA SER A 253 -15.16 -21.05 -1.01
C SER A 253 -15.54 -22.36 -1.72
N ASP A 254 -14.57 -23.12 -2.24
CA ASP A 254 -14.81 -24.42 -2.88
C ASP A 254 -14.94 -25.59 -1.88
N GLY A 255 -14.83 -25.29 -0.58
CA GLY A 255 -14.89 -26.25 0.51
C GLY A 255 -13.57 -26.94 0.83
N SER A 256 -12.51 -26.70 0.07
CA SER A 256 -11.18 -27.23 0.38
C SER A 256 -10.58 -26.56 1.61
N GLU A 257 -9.75 -27.31 2.34
CA GLU A 257 -9.00 -26.82 3.50
C GLU A 257 -7.55 -26.59 3.08
N VAL A 258 -7.09 -25.36 3.25
CA VAL A 258 -5.73 -24.92 2.92
C VAL A 258 -4.97 -24.59 4.19
N GLU A 259 -3.71 -24.99 4.24
CA GLU A 259 -2.81 -24.73 5.36
C GLU A 259 -1.76 -23.70 4.96
N LEU A 260 -1.58 -22.68 5.80
CA LEU A 260 -0.63 -21.59 5.58
C LEU A 260 0.16 -21.29 6.85
N ASN A 261 1.40 -20.83 6.70
CA ASN A 261 2.24 -20.46 7.84
C ASN A 261 1.84 -19.06 8.35
N LEU A 262 1.92 -18.86 9.67
CA LEU A 262 1.71 -17.52 10.25
C LEU A 262 2.77 -16.52 9.80
N SER A 263 3.96 -17.00 9.42
CA SER A 263 5.02 -16.17 8.83
C SER A 263 4.60 -15.42 7.56
N GLN A 264 3.52 -15.86 6.90
CA GLN A 264 3.00 -15.24 5.68
C GLN A 264 1.89 -14.22 5.97
N VAL A 265 1.44 -14.08 7.21
CA VAL A 265 0.27 -13.27 7.60
C VAL A 265 0.71 -11.89 8.07
N VAL A 266 0.11 -10.85 7.47
CA VAL A 266 0.27 -9.45 7.89
C VAL A 266 -0.76 -9.07 8.95
N ARG A 267 -1.99 -9.57 8.82
CA ARG A 267 -3.07 -9.44 9.80
C ARG A 267 -4.23 -10.34 9.43
N ALA A 268 -5.07 -10.63 10.41
CA ALA A 268 -6.37 -11.23 10.17
C ALA A 268 -7.46 -10.48 10.92
N TYR A 269 -8.64 -10.35 10.32
CA TYR A 269 -9.80 -9.71 10.93
C TYR A 269 -11.10 -10.37 10.45
N ARG A 270 -12.21 -10.10 11.15
CA ARG A 270 -13.55 -10.62 10.82
C ARG A 270 -14.48 -9.46 10.44
N PRO A 271 -14.52 -9.05 9.15
CA PRO A 271 -15.19 -7.82 8.74
C PRO A 271 -16.64 -7.74 9.23
N ASN A 272 -17.39 -8.80 8.98
CA ASN A 272 -18.82 -8.87 9.28
C ASN A 272 -19.13 -8.89 10.79
N ALA A 273 -18.15 -9.20 11.64
CA ALA A 273 -18.29 -9.21 13.10
C ALA A 273 -17.84 -7.89 13.76
N MET A 274 -17.21 -6.99 12.99
CA MET A 274 -16.74 -5.71 13.52
C MET A 274 -17.91 -4.74 13.72
N ASN A 275 -17.79 -3.94 14.77
CA ASN A 275 -18.63 -2.76 14.93
C ASN A 275 -17.95 -1.53 14.32
N LEU A 276 -18.73 -0.47 14.13
CA LEU A 276 -18.27 0.79 13.53
C LEU A 276 -17.02 1.40 14.20
N MET A 277 -16.81 1.19 15.50
CA MET A 277 -15.61 1.67 16.19
C MET A 277 -14.38 0.83 15.81
N GLN A 278 -14.55 -0.49 15.71
CA GLN A 278 -13.49 -1.39 15.24
C GLN A 278 -13.15 -1.11 13.78
N ASP A 279 -14.15 -0.87 12.93
CA ASP A 279 -13.94 -0.48 11.54
C ASP A 279 -13.14 0.81 11.42
N LEU A 280 -13.46 1.82 12.24
CA LEU A 280 -12.76 3.09 12.24
C LEU A 280 -11.29 2.94 12.69
N VAL A 281 -11.04 2.14 13.72
CA VAL A 281 -9.67 1.87 14.20
C VAL A 281 -8.89 1.11 13.12
N HIS A 282 -9.49 0.10 12.51
CA HIS A 282 -8.90 -0.65 11.40
C HIS A 282 -8.54 0.27 10.23
N TYR A 283 -9.50 1.12 9.82
CA TYR A 283 -9.32 2.10 8.75
C TYR A 283 -8.16 3.06 9.01
N ILE A 284 -8.10 3.65 10.21
CA ILE A 284 -7.02 4.57 10.58
C ILE A 284 -5.68 3.84 10.60
N GLY A 285 -5.64 2.61 11.14
CA GLY A 285 -4.43 1.79 11.15
C GLY A 285 -3.93 1.47 9.74
N LYS A 286 -4.85 1.09 8.83
CA LYS A 286 -4.55 0.85 7.41
C LYS A 286 -4.03 2.10 6.69
N LEU A 287 -4.65 3.26 6.95
CA LEU A 287 -4.21 4.53 6.39
C LEU A 287 -2.81 4.92 6.89
N TRP A 288 -2.53 4.67 8.18
CA TRP A 288 -1.22 4.93 8.76
C TRP A 288 -0.15 4.03 8.13
N GLU A 289 -0.38 2.71 8.11
CA GLU A 289 0.50 1.73 7.43
C GLU A 289 0.79 2.15 5.98
N PHE A 290 -0.24 2.55 5.23
CA PHE A 290 -0.08 3.01 3.86
C PHE A 290 0.86 4.22 3.74
N VAL A 291 0.87 5.12 4.71
CA VAL A 291 1.71 6.33 4.70
C VAL A 291 3.11 6.07 5.28
N SER A 292 3.24 5.19 6.28
CA SER A 292 4.48 4.97 7.03
C SER A 292 5.35 3.84 6.50
N ASP A 293 4.76 2.83 5.87
CA ASP A 293 5.47 1.58 5.60
C ASP A 293 6.09 1.56 4.19
N GLU A 294 6.94 0.57 3.96
CA GLU A 294 7.55 0.29 2.66
C GLU A 294 6.56 -0.44 1.72
N PRO A 295 6.72 -0.28 0.39
CA PRO A 295 5.87 -0.98 -0.57
C PRO A 295 6.14 -2.49 -0.56
N ARG A 296 5.06 -3.28 -0.67
CA ARG A 296 5.07 -4.74 -0.82
C ARG A 296 4.58 -5.14 -2.21
N GLU A 297 4.84 -6.39 -2.60
CA GLU A 297 4.37 -6.98 -3.87
C GLU A 297 4.50 -6.06 -5.10
N ALA A 298 5.71 -5.62 -5.45
CA ALA A 298 5.93 -4.75 -6.62
C ALA A 298 5.08 -3.44 -6.61
N ASN A 299 4.81 -2.89 -5.42
CA ASN A 299 3.98 -1.70 -5.17
C ASN A 299 2.47 -1.90 -5.37
N THR A 300 1.96 -3.14 -5.31
CA THR A 300 0.51 -3.39 -5.28
C THR A 300 -0.06 -3.38 -3.87
N GLU A 301 0.78 -3.61 -2.85
CA GLU A 301 0.39 -3.63 -1.44
C GLU A 301 1.43 -2.88 -0.58
N GLY A 302 1.17 -2.73 0.73
CA GLY A 302 2.07 -2.01 1.65
C GLY A 302 1.95 -0.49 1.56
N GLY A 303 3.02 0.21 1.98
CA GLY A 303 3.04 1.66 2.09
C GLY A 303 3.79 2.41 0.99
N ILE A 304 3.67 3.74 1.01
CA ILE A 304 4.26 4.67 0.03
C ILE A 304 5.31 5.60 0.65
N TYR A 305 5.81 5.27 1.85
CA TYR A 305 6.71 6.14 2.60
C TYR A 305 7.96 6.56 1.79
N PRO A 306 8.71 5.65 1.14
CA PRO A 306 9.90 6.04 0.37
C PRO A 306 9.60 7.02 -0.77
N ALA A 307 8.42 6.90 -1.40
CA ALA A 307 8.00 7.78 -2.48
C ALA A 307 7.65 9.19 -1.98
N ILE A 308 6.95 9.28 -0.85
CA ILE A 308 6.66 10.57 -0.18
C ILE A 308 7.98 11.23 0.23
N PHE A 309 8.85 10.48 0.91
CA PHE A 309 10.12 11.01 1.39
C PHE A 309 10.99 11.51 0.22
N GLY A 310 11.12 10.73 -0.85
CA GLY A 310 11.90 11.10 -2.02
C GLY A 310 11.38 12.37 -2.71
N THR A 311 10.06 12.48 -2.89
CA THR A 311 9.45 13.67 -3.52
C THR A 311 9.60 14.91 -2.66
N VAL A 312 9.34 14.83 -1.35
CA VAL A 312 9.52 15.94 -0.42
C VAL A 312 10.98 16.37 -0.35
N THR A 313 11.91 15.42 -0.25
CA THR A 313 13.35 15.70 -0.20
C THR A 313 13.83 16.37 -1.48
N MET A 314 13.39 15.90 -2.66
CA MET A 314 13.73 16.52 -3.94
C MET A 314 13.20 17.96 -4.06
N VAL A 315 11.95 18.20 -3.61
CA VAL A 315 11.37 19.55 -3.58
C VAL A 315 12.13 20.46 -2.63
N LEU A 316 12.52 19.97 -1.45
CA LEU A 316 13.29 20.74 -0.46
C LEU A 316 14.70 21.06 -0.98
N ILE A 317 15.39 20.09 -1.57
CA ILE A 317 16.71 20.30 -2.19
C ILE A 317 16.60 21.35 -3.30
N MET A 318 15.59 21.23 -4.17
CA MET A 318 15.35 22.22 -5.23
C MET A 318 15.07 23.61 -4.64
N ALA A 319 14.23 23.71 -3.61
CA ALA A 319 13.92 24.97 -2.95
C ALA A 319 15.19 25.61 -2.36
N ILE A 320 15.97 24.85 -1.58
CA ILE A 320 17.23 25.31 -0.98
C ILE A 320 18.23 25.77 -2.05
N MET A 321 18.32 25.04 -3.17
CA MET A 321 19.22 25.39 -4.26
C MET A 321 18.74 26.61 -5.05
N VAL A 322 17.44 26.73 -5.34
CA VAL A 322 16.87 27.78 -6.21
C VAL A 322 16.67 29.10 -5.46
N THR A 323 16.30 29.08 -4.18
CA THR A 323 15.98 30.30 -3.41
C THR A 323 17.15 31.30 -3.38
N PRO A 324 18.41 30.92 -3.11
CA PRO A 324 19.53 31.85 -3.14
C PRO A 324 19.70 32.53 -4.51
N PHE A 325 19.59 31.78 -5.61
CA PHE A 325 19.66 32.36 -6.96
C PHE A 325 18.48 33.31 -7.22
N GLY A 326 17.28 32.97 -6.77
CA GLY A 326 16.10 33.83 -6.87
C GLY A 326 16.28 35.15 -6.12
N VAL A 327 16.81 35.09 -4.89
CA VAL A 327 17.11 36.28 -4.07
C VAL A 327 18.19 37.13 -4.73
N VAL A 328 19.28 36.52 -5.20
CA VAL A 328 20.36 37.24 -5.91
C VAL A 328 19.84 37.91 -7.18
N ALA A 329 18.99 37.24 -7.96
CA ALA A 329 18.36 37.82 -9.14
C ALA A 329 17.46 39.00 -8.78
N ALA A 330 16.66 38.89 -7.71
CA ALA A 330 15.79 39.97 -7.24
C ALA A 330 16.59 41.20 -6.79
N VAL A 331 17.65 41.01 -6.00
CA VAL A 331 18.57 42.08 -5.57
C VAL A 331 19.28 42.68 -6.78
N TYR A 332 19.81 41.86 -7.70
CA TYR A 332 20.46 42.39 -8.90
C TYR A 332 19.52 43.26 -9.75
N LEU A 333 18.27 42.84 -9.94
CA LEU A 333 17.26 43.59 -10.68
C LEU A 333 16.85 44.90 -9.96
N HIS A 334 16.90 44.93 -8.63
CA HIS A 334 16.53 46.09 -7.85
C HIS A 334 17.68 47.11 -7.71
N GLU A 335 18.88 46.66 -7.35
CA GLU A 335 20.02 47.53 -7.05
C GLU A 335 20.87 47.88 -8.29
N TYR A 336 21.07 46.95 -9.23
CA TYR A 336 22.14 47.08 -10.24
C TYR A 336 21.64 47.10 -11.69
N ALA A 337 20.45 46.58 -11.97
CA ALA A 337 19.94 46.52 -13.34
C ALA A 337 19.61 47.92 -13.89
N LYS A 338 20.26 48.28 -15.00
CA LYS A 338 20.00 49.54 -15.71
C LYS A 338 18.59 49.52 -16.28
N GLN A 339 17.84 50.61 -16.11
CA GLN A 339 16.48 50.75 -16.63
C GLN A 339 16.45 50.56 -18.15
N GLY A 340 15.83 49.47 -18.59
CA GLY A 340 15.65 49.13 -19.99
C GLY A 340 14.29 48.46 -20.24
N PRO A 341 13.90 48.28 -21.51
CA PRO A 341 12.61 47.67 -21.87
C PRO A 341 12.42 46.28 -21.24
N LEU A 342 13.50 45.49 -21.15
CA LEU A 342 13.49 44.17 -20.51
C LEU A 342 13.15 44.23 -19.01
N VAL A 343 13.81 45.12 -18.26
CA VAL A 343 13.56 45.31 -16.82
C VAL A 343 12.16 45.86 -16.57
N ARG A 344 11.66 46.72 -17.47
CA ARG A 344 10.29 47.27 -17.39
C ARG A 344 9.22 46.21 -17.62
N ILE A 345 9.45 45.25 -18.52
CA ILE A 345 8.56 44.10 -18.75
C ILE A 345 8.52 43.19 -17.51
N ILE A 346 9.70 42.86 -16.94
CA ILE A 346 9.80 41.97 -15.78
C ILE A 346 9.17 42.58 -14.51
N ARG A 347 9.17 43.92 -14.37
CA ARG A 347 8.62 44.61 -13.19
C ARG A 347 7.11 44.87 -13.26
N ILE A 348 6.48 44.65 -14.42
CA ILE A 348 5.03 44.80 -14.64
C ILE A 348 4.32 43.45 -14.48
N ALA A 349 5.00 42.35 -14.78
CA ALA A 349 4.61 41.00 -14.39
C ALA A 349 4.84 40.80 -12.88
#